data_AF-A0A8B6BGJ7-F1
#
_entry.id   AF-A0A8B6BGJ7-F1
#
_cell.length_a   1.000
_cell.length_b   1.000
_cell.length_c   1.000
_cell.angle_alpha   90.00
_cell.angle_beta   90.00
_cell.angle_gamma   90.00
#
_symmetry.space_group_name_H-M   'P 1'
#
loop_
_entity.id
_entity.type
_entity.pdbx_description
1 polymer ?
#
loop_
_entity_poly.entity_id
_entity_poly.type
_entity_poly.pdbx_seq_one_letter_code
_entity_poly.pdbx_strand_id
1 'polypeptide(L)'
;MIISKIGKVLINSAGNTFGFKVSAGKKSEHRKNKPWFDHDCKAARSEFRKMKRNKNKSPFHRALVSDAEKRYKNTMNKAHKKYRSDFRKKMDDLKQKDAKEFWRLLNENKSTAQPKIDFDKLVSYFKELNSDLRDDTEEQQIETRCCVMFRYLFKLAQETTFRSRSLDKMKSILDNCGFSYLWSFQNTSPNIKSIIKQRLEDQFTQSWSGKVIPE
;
A
#
# COMPACT_ATOMS: atom_id res chain seq x y z
N MET A 1 45.19 0.25 7.81
CA MET A 1 44.94 1.24 6.73
C MET A 1 44.05 0.73 5.58
N ILE A 2 43.80 -0.59 5.46
CA ILE A 2 43.02 -1.20 4.35
C ILE A 2 41.49 -1.07 4.54
N ILE A 3 41.00 -1.23 5.77
CA ILE A 3 39.56 -1.18 6.11
C ILE A 3 38.92 0.16 5.71
N SER A 4 39.65 1.28 5.87
CA SER A 4 39.18 2.60 5.45
C SER A 4 39.05 2.73 3.92
N LYS A 5 39.92 2.06 3.15
CA LYS A 5 39.84 2.05 1.68
C LYS A 5 38.65 1.23 1.19
N ILE A 6 38.42 0.06 1.78
CA ILE A 6 37.26 -0.79 1.46
C ILE A 6 35.96 -0.06 1.80
N GLY A 7 35.88 0.57 2.97
CA GLY A 7 34.72 1.36 3.37
C GLY A 7 34.39 2.48 2.38
N LYS A 8 35.41 3.19 1.88
CA LYS A 8 35.21 4.23 0.85
C LYS A 8 34.69 3.67 -0.47
N VAL A 9 35.22 2.52 -0.91
CA VAL A 9 34.73 1.86 -2.14
C VAL A 9 33.27 1.47 -2.00
N LEU A 10 32.88 0.85 -0.87
CA LEU A 10 31.49 0.45 -0.63
C LEU A 10 30.54 1.66 -0.54
N ILE A 11 30.94 2.74 0.14
CA ILE A 11 30.13 3.97 0.23
C ILE A 11 29.95 4.61 -1.14
N ASN A 12 31.00 4.66 -1.96
CA ASN A 12 30.93 5.24 -3.30
C ASN A 12 30.10 4.38 -4.26
N SER A 13 30.28 3.06 -4.23
CA SER A 13 29.46 2.14 -5.03
C SER A 13 27.98 2.23 -4.63
N ALA A 14 27.68 2.25 -3.32
CA ALA A 14 26.32 2.41 -2.84
C ALA A 14 25.72 3.78 -3.22
N GLY A 15 26.49 4.86 -3.11
CA GLY A 15 26.05 6.19 -3.51
C GLY A 15 25.79 6.34 -5.01
N ASN A 16 26.58 5.67 -5.85
CA ASN A 16 26.39 5.64 -7.30
C ASN A 16 25.16 4.82 -7.70
N THR A 17 24.92 3.68 -7.04
CA THR A 17 23.79 2.79 -7.35
C THR A 17 22.46 3.27 -6.78
N PHE A 18 22.45 3.75 -5.54
CA PHE A 18 21.23 4.12 -4.82
C PHE A 18 20.99 5.63 -4.73
N GLY A 19 21.96 6.44 -5.19
CA GLY A 19 21.96 7.89 -5.03
C GLY A 19 22.37 8.30 -3.61
N PHE A 20 23.11 9.41 -3.50
CA PHE A 20 23.28 10.07 -2.21
C PHE A 20 22.01 10.85 -1.89
N LYS A 21 21.46 10.68 -0.67
CA LYS A 21 20.48 11.64 -0.14
C LYS A 21 21.19 12.98 0.01
N VAL A 22 21.06 13.86 -0.98
CA VAL A 22 21.40 15.26 -0.80
C VAL A 22 20.48 15.73 0.32
N SER A 23 21.04 16.03 1.49
CA SER A 23 20.34 16.75 2.53
C SER A 23 20.15 18.18 2.07
N ALA A 24 19.34 18.36 1.02
CA ALA A 24 18.70 19.62 0.74
C ALA A 24 17.97 19.97 2.02
N GLY A 25 18.47 20.99 2.72
CA GLY A 25 17.84 21.49 3.94
C GLY A 25 16.37 21.70 3.61
N LYS A 26 15.52 20.82 4.12
CA LYS A 26 14.09 20.92 3.92
C LYS A 26 13.71 22.23 4.57
N LYS A 27 13.55 23.30 3.77
CA LYS A 27 12.73 24.45 4.15
C LYS A 27 11.45 23.80 4.64
N SER A 28 11.21 23.87 5.96
CA SER A 28 10.07 23.17 6.55
C SER A 28 8.86 23.75 5.86
N GLU A 29 8.29 22.98 4.92
CA GLU A 29 7.11 23.39 4.20
C GLU A 29 6.13 23.82 5.29
N HIS A 30 5.80 25.11 5.25
CA HIS A 30 5.09 25.81 6.31
C HIS A 30 4.02 24.86 6.83
N ARG A 31 4.03 24.60 8.15
CA ARG A 31 3.13 23.65 8.82
C ARG A 31 1.71 23.97 8.37
N LYS A 32 1.26 23.35 7.27
CA LYS A 32 -0.05 23.62 6.67
C LYS A 32 -1.02 23.35 7.81
N ASN A 33 -1.86 24.34 8.10
CA ASN A 33 -2.85 24.23 9.16
C ASN A 33 -3.55 22.89 8.98
N LYS A 34 -3.28 21.95 9.89
CA LYS A 34 -3.83 20.60 9.79
C LYS A 34 -5.34 20.76 10.00
N PRO A 35 -6.18 20.49 9.00
CA PRO A 35 -7.61 20.78 9.10
C PRO A 35 -8.30 19.94 10.19
N TRP A 36 -7.71 18.81 10.56
CA TRP A 36 -8.15 17.95 11.65
C TRP A 36 -7.64 18.37 13.04
N PHE A 37 -6.74 19.35 13.15
CA PHE A 37 -6.17 19.79 14.42
C PHE A 37 -6.98 20.95 15.00
N ASP A 38 -8.13 20.58 15.55
CA ASP A 38 -9.16 21.47 16.09
C ASP A 38 -8.77 22.14 17.42
N HIS A 39 -9.72 22.92 17.96
CA HIS A 39 -9.57 23.59 19.25
C HIS A 39 -9.31 22.60 20.40
N ASP A 40 -9.99 21.46 20.41
CA ASP A 40 -9.85 20.46 21.47
C ASP A 40 -8.47 19.81 21.46
N CYS A 41 -7.92 19.55 20.27
CA CYS A 41 -6.54 19.12 20.10
C CYS A 41 -5.54 20.16 20.64
N LYS A 42 -5.80 21.46 20.43
CA LYS A 42 -4.97 22.55 20.96
C LYS A 42 -5.05 22.63 22.48
N ALA A 43 -6.26 22.53 23.06
CA ALA A 43 -6.50 22.56 24.49
C ALA A 43 -5.79 21.39 25.19
N ALA A 44 -6.03 20.16 24.75
CA ALA A 44 -5.40 18.96 25.33
C ALA A 44 -3.87 18.98 25.18
N ARG A 45 -3.34 19.50 24.07
CA ARG A 45 -1.89 19.68 23.88
C ARG A 45 -1.31 20.72 24.84
N SER A 46 -2.03 21.83 25.06
CA SER A 46 -1.63 22.88 25.98
C SER A 46 -1.56 22.34 27.41
N GLU A 47 -2.60 21.64 27.84
CA GLU A 47 -2.67 21.00 29.16
C GLU A 47 -1.53 20.01 29.37
N PHE A 48 -1.34 19.05 28.46
CA PHE A 48 -0.23 18.09 28.54
C PHE A 48 1.13 18.78 28.62
N ARG A 49 1.36 19.83 27.82
CA ARG A 49 2.61 20.60 27.84
C ARG A 49 2.82 21.35 29.14
N LYS A 50 1.77 21.95 29.72
CA LYS A 50 1.83 22.60 31.04
C LYS A 50 2.23 21.59 32.11
N MET A 51 1.58 20.42 32.14
CA MET A 51 1.87 19.34 33.07
C MET A 51 3.31 18.82 32.91
N LYS A 52 3.76 18.58 31.67
CA LYS A 52 5.11 18.10 31.39
C LYS A 52 6.22 19.09 31.73
N ARG A 53 5.94 20.39 31.76
CA ARG A 53 6.90 21.44 32.17
C ARG A 53 7.04 21.56 33.67
N ASN A 54 6.07 21.05 34.44
CA ASN A 54 6.16 21.04 35.88
C ASN A 54 7.33 20.14 36.33
N LYS A 55 8.16 20.63 37.26
CA LYS A 55 9.34 19.93 37.76
C LYS A 55 9.01 18.92 38.88
N ASN A 56 7.75 18.83 39.31
CA ASN A 56 7.32 17.88 40.32
C ASN A 56 7.58 16.43 39.86
N LYS A 57 8.28 15.65 40.68
CA LYS A 57 8.65 14.25 40.37
C LYS A 57 7.87 13.21 41.19
N SER A 58 6.87 13.64 41.96
CA SER A 58 6.00 12.76 42.75
C SER A 58 5.37 11.67 41.87
N PRO A 59 5.25 10.42 42.37
CA PRO A 59 4.54 9.35 41.67
C PRO A 59 3.14 9.77 41.19
N PHE A 60 2.42 10.51 42.03
CA PHE A 60 1.09 11.04 41.68
C PHE A 60 1.16 12.02 40.50
N HIS A 61 2.12 12.93 40.51
CA HIS A 61 2.30 13.87 39.40
C HIS A 61 2.66 13.14 38.09
N ARG A 62 3.50 12.10 38.15
CA ARG A 62 3.82 11.28 36.97
C ARG A 62 2.58 10.60 36.40
N ALA A 63 1.69 10.08 37.26
CA ALA A 63 0.41 9.50 36.83
C ALA A 63 -0.45 10.55 36.10
N LEU A 64 -0.59 11.75 36.67
CA LEU A 64 -1.33 12.85 36.03
C LEU A 64 -0.76 13.26 34.66
N VAL A 65 0.57 13.31 34.51
CA VAL A 65 1.21 13.60 33.23
C VAL A 65 0.91 12.49 32.21
N SER A 66 0.97 11.23 32.63
CA SER A 66 0.64 10.07 31.79
C SER A 66 -0.81 10.12 31.33
N ASP A 67 -1.75 10.45 32.21
CA ASP A 67 -3.16 10.55 31.87
C ASP A 67 -3.45 11.74 30.94
N ALA A 68 -2.82 12.90 31.18
CA ALA A 68 -2.89 14.03 30.26
C ALA A 68 -2.32 13.69 28.87
N GLU A 69 -1.25 12.89 28.80
CA GLU A 69 -0.70 12.40 27.55
C GLU A 69 -1.69 11.48 26.80
N LYS A 70 -2.28 10.52 27.51
CA LYS A 70 -3.30 9.62 26.95
C LYS A 70 -4.50 10.42 26.44
N ARG A 71 -5.00 11.39 27.23
CA ARG A 71 -6.08 12.29 26.81
C ARG A 71 -5.73 13.02 25.52
N TYR A 72 -4.57 13.65 25.45
CA TYR A 72 -4.11 14.34 24.24
C TYR A 72 -4.05 13.40 23.01
N LYS A 73 -3.43 12.23 23.15
CA LYS A 73 -3.35 11.23 22.07
C LYS A 73 -4.73 10.77 21.60
N ASN A 74 -5.64 10.53 22.54
CA ASN A 74 -7.01 10.11 22.25
C ASN A 74 -7.80 11.20 21.54
N THR A 75 -7.75 12.44 22.01
CA THR A 75 -8.40 13.59 21.35
C THR A 75 -7.88 13.76 19.92
N MET A 76 -6.55 13.68 19.74
CA MET A 76 -5.93 13.78 18.42
C MET A 76 -6.38 12.65 17.48
N ASN A 77 -6.42 11.41 17.98
CA ASN A 77 -6.88 10.26 17.20
C ASN A 77 -8.36 10.38 16.82
N LYS A 78 -9.21 10.86 17.75
CA LYS A 78 -10.63 11.11 17.49
C LYS A 78 -10.81 12.17 16.39
N ALA A 79 -10.16 13.32 16.52
CA ALA A 79 -10.25 14.39 15.54
C ALA A 79 -9.75 13.95 14.16
N HIS A 80 -8.64 13.20 14.11
CA HIS A 80 -8.12 12.66 12.86
C HIS A 80 -9.07 11.62 12.22
N LYS A 81 -9.64 10.70 13.01
CA LYS A 81 -10.63 9.73 12.52
C LYS A 81 -11.88 10.42 11.98
N LYS A 82 -12.40 11.41 12.72
CA LYS A 82 -13.56 12.22 12.32
C LYS A 82 -13.30 12.91 10.99
N TYR A 83 -12.19 13.64 10.89
CA TYR A 83 -11.81 14.30 9.64
C TYR A 83 -11.69 13.34 8.46
N ARG A 84 -11.09 12.15 8.63
CA ARG A 84 -11.01 11.16 7.55
C ARG A 84 -12.37 10.63 7.14
N SER A 85 -13.27 10.42 8.10
CA SER A 85 -14.65 10.01 7.85
C SER A 85 -15.40 11.09 7.06
N ASP A 86 -15.34 12.34 7.52
CA ASP A 86 -16.02 13.48 6.91
C ASP A 86 -15.45 13.77 5.52
N PHE A 87 -14.13 13.69 5.35
CA PHE A 87 -13.47 13.84 4.06
C PHE A 87 -13.88 12.72 3.09
N ARG A 88 -14.02 11.47 3.55
CA ARG A 88 -14.50 10.37 2.70
C ARG A 88 -15.92 10.64 2.22
N LYS A 89 -16.83 11.02 3.12
CA LYS A 89 -18.20 11.38 2.75
C LYS A 89 -18.23 12.52 1.73
N LYS A 90 -17.45 13.58 1.97
CA LYS A 90 -17.29 14.68 1.00
C LYS A 90 -16.82 14.19 -0.37
N MET A 91 -15.84 13.28 -0.41
CA MET A 91 -15.36 12.72 -1.68
C MET A 91 -16.41 11.86 -2.38
N ASP A 92 -17.19 11.08 -1.64
CA ASP A 92 -18.30 10.28 -2.19
C ASP A 92 -19.42 11.17 -2.75
N ASP A 93 -19.76 12.25 -2.04
CA ASP A 93 -20.74 13.25 -2.49
C ASP A 93 -20.26 13.98 -3.76
N LEU A 94 -19.00 14.42 -3.78
CA LEU A 94 -18.41 15.11 -4.94
C LEU A 94 -18.32 14.19 -6.15
N LYS A 95 -18.03 12.90 -5.96
CA LYS A 95 -18.00 11.93 -7.05
C LYS A 95 -19.33 11.88 -7.83
N GLN A 96 -20.45 12.06 -7.15
CA GLN A 96 -21.79 12.02 -7.76
C GLN A 96 -22.26 13.38 -8.28
N LYS A 97 -21.89 14.47 -7.60
CA LYS A 97 -22.45 15.82 -7.87
C LYS A 97 -21.54 16.72 -8.69
N ASP A 98 -20.23 16.63 -8.52
CA ASP A 98 -19.25 17.51 -9.18
C ASP A 98 -17.92 16.76 -9.41
N ALA A 99 -17.85 16.13 -10.58
CA ALA A 99 -16.67 15.38 -10.99
C ALA A 99 -15.42 16.29 -11.13
N LYS A 100 -15.58 17.56 -11.50
CA LYS A 100 -14.46 18.49 -11.70
C LYS A 100 -13.78 18.79 -10.38
N GLU A 101 -14.57 19.13 -9.35
CA GLU A 101 -14.07 19.42 -8.01
C GLU A 101 -13.50 18.16 -7.32
N PHE A 102 -14.11 17.00 -7.54
CA PHE A 102 -13.58 15.71 -7.10
C PHE A 102 -12.14 15.48 -7.62
N TRP A 103 -11.93 15.61 -8.93
CA TRP A 103 -10.61 15.40 -9.54
C TRP A 103 -9.62 16.48 -9.11
N ARG A 104 -10.06 17.73 -8.88
CA ARG A 104 -9.22 18.81 -8.34
C ARG A 104 -8.65 18.42 -6.97
N LEU A 105 -9.51 18.01 -6.03
CA LEU A 105 -9.10 17.60 -4.68
C LEU A 105 -8.22 16.34 -4.67
N LEU A 106 -8.48 15.38 -5.58
CA LEU A 106 -7.65 14.18 -5.72
C LEU A 106 -6.22 14.54 -6.18
N ASN A 107 -6.10 15.52 -7.07
CA ASN A 107 -4.84 15.95 -7.65
C ASN A 107 -4.06 16.94 -6.77
N GLU A 108 -4.72 17.66 -5.85
CA GLU A 108 -4.07 18.60 -4.90
C GLU A 108 -2.99 17.94 -4.03
N ASN A 109 -3.12 16.65 -3.73
CA ASN A 109 -2.22 15.91 -2.84
C ASN A 109 -1.31 14.92 -3.58
N LYS A 110 -0.91 15.20 -4.83
CA LYS A 110 0.22 14.51 -5.48
C LYS A 110 1.54 14.87 -4.78
N SER A 111 1.64 14.59 -3.48
CA SER A 111 2.87 14.73 -2.71
C SER A 111 3.70 13.48 -2.95
N THR A 112 4.63 13.63 -3.89
CA THR A 112 5.80 12.84 -4.24
C THR A 112 5.80 12.78 -5.75
N ALA A 113 6.75 13.49 -6.37
CA ALA A 113 7.18 13.13 -7.70
C ALA A 113 7.45 11.63 -7.63
N GLN A 114 6.66 10.84 -8.36
CA GLN A 114 7.00 9.42 -8.51
C GLN A 114 8.46 9.40 -8.98
N PRO A 115 9.31 8.52 -8.41
CA PRO A 115 10.67 8.39 -8.91
C PRO A 115 10.57 8.24 -10.42
N LYS A 116 11.39 8.98 -11.17
CA LYS A 116 11.45 8.87 -12.63
C LYS A 116 12.03 7.50 -12.94
N ILE A 117 11.17 6.48 -12.91
CA ILE A 117 11.50 5.13 -13.29
C ILE A 117 11.71 5.20 -14.79
N ASP A 118 12.94 4.90 -15.20
CA ASP A 118 13.30 4.80 -16.60
C ASP A 118 12.52 3.63 -17.20
N PHE A 119 11.52 3.95 -18.03
CA PHE A 119 10.63 2.97 -18.63
C PHE A 119 11.42 1.99 -19.51
N ASP A 120 12.48 2.45 -20.17
CA ASP A 120 13.32 1.61 -21.02
C ASP A 120 14.10 0.59 -20.18
N LYS A 121 14.58 0.98 -18.99
CA LYS A 121 15.17 0.02 -18.03
C LYS A 121 14.16 -0.98 -17.50
N LEU A 122 12.94 -0.53 -17.19
CA LEU A 122 11.88 -1.42 -16.74
C LEU A 122 11.54 -2.45 -17.84
N VAL A 123 11.36 -1.98 -19.08
CA VAL A 123 11.07 -2.83 -20.24
C VAL A 123 12.23 -3.77 -20.53
N SER A 124 13.48 -3.32 -20.45
CA SER A 124 14.67 -4.15 -20.69
C SER A 124 14.79 -5.26 -19.65
N TYR A 125 14.58 -4.94 -18.38
CA TYR A 125 14.54 -5.92 -17.29
C TYR A 125 13.45 -6.98 -17.53
N PHE A 126 12.25 -6.57 -17.94
CA PHE A 126 11.19 -7.52 -18.26
C PHE A 126 11.41 -8.29 -19.56
N LYS A 127 12.14 -7.74 -20.54
CA LYS A 127 12.55 -8.47 -21.75
C LYS A 127 13.57 -9.55 -21.42
N GLU A 128 14.53 -9.25 -20.54
CA GLU A 128 15.54 -10.20 -20.07
C GLU A 128 14.91 -11.32 -19.22
N LEU A 129 13.96 -10.99 -18.33
CA LEU A 129 13.19 -12.02 -17.61
C LEU A 129 12.36 -12.94 -18.52
N ASN A 130 11.92 -12.44 -19.67
CA ASN A 130 11.10 -13.20 -20.60
C ASN A 130 11.91 -13.83 -21.75
N SER A 131 13.22 -13.58 -21.83
CA SER A 131 14.05 -14.14 -22.90
C SER A 131 14.30 -15.64 -22.77
N ASP A 132 13.89 -16.23 -21.64
CA ASP A 132 13.93 -17.67 -21.36
C ASP A 132 12.64 -18.42 -21.79
N LEU A 133 11.64 -17.74 -22.34
CA LEU A 133 10.29 -18.28 -22.63
C LEU A 133 9.92 -18.23 -24.13
N ARG A 134 10.89 -18.38 -25.03
CA ARG A 134 10.82 -17.89 -26.43
C ARG A 134 9.89 -18.58 -27.42
N ASP A 135 9.12 -19.62 -27.06
CA ASP A 135 8.35 -20.39 -28.04
C ASP A 135 6.82 -20.18 -28.03
N ASP A 136 6.31 -19.10 -27.41
CA ASP A 136 4.85 -18.84 -27.36
C ASP A 136 4.38 -17.58 -28.11
N THR A 137 3.18 -17.69 -28.70
CA THR A 137 2.48 -16.73 -29.58
C THR A 137 2.16 -15.38 -28.87
N GLU A 138 1.98 -14.27 -29.59
CA GLU A 138 1.76 -12.92 -29.01
C GLU A 138 0.65 -12.83 -27.95
N GLU A 139 -0.43 -13.60 -28.10
CA GLU A 139 -1.53 -13.66 -27.14
C GLU A 139 -1.15 -14.42 -25.85
N GLN A 140 -0.37 -15.50 -25.98
CA GLN A 140 0.26 -16.20 -24.86
C GLN A 140 1.34 -15.33 -24.19
N GLN A 141 2.01 -14.44 -24.91
CA GLN A 141 3.01 -13.54 -24.33
C GLN A 141 2.39 -12.48 -23.41
N ILE A 142 1.22 -11.91 -23.73
CA ILE A 142 0.53 -10.93 -22.87
C ILE A 142 0.02 -11.62 -21.59
N GLU A 143 -0.55 -12.82 -21.74
CA GLU A 143 -1.02 -13.62 -20.60
C GLU A 143 0.16 -14.05 -19.70
N THR A 144 1.28 -14.45 -20.30
CA THR A 144 2.53 -14.81 -19.59
C THR A 144 3.13 -13.60 -18.88
N ARG A 145 3.13 -12.41 -19.48
CA ARG A 145 3.64 -11.18 -18.85
C ARG A 145 2.89 -10.80 -17.58
N CYS A 146 1.55 -10.92 -17.59
CA CYS A 146 0.73 -10.72 -16.40
C CYS A 146 1.00 -11.80 -15.34
N CYS A 147 1.12 -13.07 -15.76
CA CYS A 147 1.39 -14.18 -14.86
C CYS A 147 2.78 -14.08 -14.19
N VAL A 148 3.81 -13.66 -14.92
CA VAL A 148 5.18 -13.50 -14.41
C VAL A 148 5.26 -12.35 -13.40
N MET A 149 4.64 -11.20 -13.70
CA MET A 149 4.55 -10.10 -12.72
C MET A 149 3.79 -10.51 -11.46
N PHE A 150 2.68 -11.22 -11.59
CA PHE A 150 1.92 -11.71 -10.44
C PHE A 150 2.71 -12.73 -9.62
N ARG A 151 3.38 -13.70 -10.27
CA ARG A 151 4.25 -14.68 -9.60
C ARG A 151 5.41 -14.03 -8.85
N TYR A 152 6.05 -13.02 -9.44
CA TYR A 152 7.13 -12.29 -8.79
C TYR A 152 6.64 -11.52 -7.56
N LEU A 153 5.54 -10.77 -7.70
CA LEU A 153 4.91 -10.04 -6.60
C LEU A 153 4.43 -10.97 -5.47
N PHE A 154 3.95 -12.16 -5.84
CA PHE A 154 3.52 -13.18 -4.90
C PHE A 154 4.69 -13.83 -4.15
N LYS A 155 5.79 -14.17 -4.85
CA LYS A 155 7.03 -14.68 -4.24
C LYS A 155 7.61 -13.68 -3.24
N LEU A 156 7.67 -12.41 -3.61
CA LEU A 156 8.10 -11.33 -2.70
C LEU A 156 7.17 -11.16 -1.48
N ALA A 157 5.87 -11.47 -1.62
CA ALA A 157 4.94 -11.47 -0.50
C ALA A 157 5.10 -12.68 0.42
N GLN A 158 5.41 -13.86 -0.11
CA GLN A 158 5.69 -15.07 0.67
C GLN A 158 7.00 -14.95 1.46
N GLU A 159 8.03 -14.34 0.89
CA GLU A 159 9.32 -14.12 1.55
C GLU A 159 9.26 -13.02 2.64
N THR A 160 8.08 -12.46 2.93
CA THR A 160 7.82 -11.35 3.89
C THR A 160 8.58 -10.06 3.62
N THR A 161 9.37 -9.99 2.55
CA THR A 161 10.20 -8.84 2.16
C THR A 161 9.37 -7.73 1.51
N PHE A 162 8.20 -8.05 0.97
CA PHE A 162 7.29 -7.08 0.35
C PHE A 162 5.84 -7.26 0.80
N ARG A 163 5.34 -6.34 1.62
CA ARG A 163 3.92 -6.23 1.98
C ARG A 163 3.32 -5.04 1.24
N SER A 164 2.44 -5.29 0.26
CA SER A 164 1.70 -4.23 -0.40
C SER A 164 0.21 -4.33 -0.11
N ARG A 165 -0.42 -3.18 0.15
CA ARG A 165 -1.88 -3.10 0.35
C ARG A 165 -2.66 -3.60 -0.87
N SER A 166 -2.09 -3.52 -2.06
CA SER A 166 -2.70 -4.00 -3.29
C SER A 166 -2.78 -5.53 -3.29
N LEU A 167 -1.73 -6.23 -2.86
CA LEU A 167 -1.72 -7.69 -2.73
C LEU A 167 -2.65 -8.15 -1.60
N ASP A 168 -2.68 -7.46 -0.46
CA ASP A 168 -3.64 -7.75 0.62
C ASP A 168 -5.08 -7.62 0.14
N LYS A 169 -5.37 -6.60 -0.68
CA LYS A 169 -6.70 -6.38 -1.26
C LYS A 169 -7.05 -7.46 -2.29
N MET A 170 -6.11 -7.86 -3.15
CA MET A 170 -6.32 -8.95 -4.11
C MET A 170 -6.59 -10.27 -3.39
N LYS A 171 -5.79 -10.61 -2.36
CA LYS A 171 -6.02 -11.77 -1.51
C LYS A 171 -7.40 -11.73 -0.87
N SER A 172 -7.77 -10.60 -0.27
CA SER A 172 -9.10 -10.43 0.34
C SER A 172 -10.24 -10.60 -0.67
N ILE A 173 -10.09 -10.15 -1.91
CA ILE A 173 -11.09 -10.37 -2.97
C ILE A 173 -11.20 -11.86 -3.28
N LEU A 174 -10.08 -12.56 -3.46
CA LEU A 174 -10.07 -13.99 -3.72
C LEU A 174 -10.68 -14.79 -2.56
N ASP A 175 -10.34 -14.44 -1.32
CA ASP A 175 -10.91 -15.06 -0.12
C ASP A 175 -12.42 -14.86 -0.04
N ASN A 176 -12.90 -13.63 -0.28
CA ASN A 176 -14.32 -13.30 -0.25
C ASN A 176 -15.13 -13.94 -1.39
N CYS A 177 -14.49 -14.24 -2.51
CA CYS A 177 -15.12 -14.89 -3.66
C CYS A 177 -15.02 -16.43 -3.62
N GLY A 178 -14.49 -17.02 -2.55
CA GLY A 178 -14.29 -18.47 -2.45
C GLY A 178 -13.13 -19.01 -3.30
N PHE A 179 -12.28 -18.12 -3.82
CA PHE A 179 -11.10 -18.45 -4.64
C PHE A 179 -9.79 -18.38 -3.85
N SER A 180 -9.85 -18.47 -2.52
CA SER A 180 -8.67 -18.47 -1.64
C SER A 180 -7.63 -19.54 -2.03
N TYR A 181 -8.09 -20.67 -2.56
CA TYR A 181 -7.22 -21.73 -3.05
C TYR A 181 -6.33 -21.27 -4.22
N LEU A 182 -6.81 -20.38 -5.10
CA LEU A 182 -5.99 -19.83 -6.20
C LEU A 182 -4.78 -19.07 -5.68
N TRP A 183 -4.87 -18.48 -4.49
CA TRP A 183 -3.74 -17.85 -3.82
C TRP A 183 -2.71 -18.89 -3.37
N SER A 184 -3.17 -20.06 -2.88
CA SER A 184 -2.30 -21.14 -2.41
C SER A 184 -1.69 -21.97 -3.55
N PHE A 185 -2.36 -22.08 -4.69
CA PHE A 185 -1.95 -22.93 -5.82
C PHE A 185 -1.00 -22.25 -6.83
N GLN A 186 -0.64 -20.96 -6.69
CA GLN A 186 0.17 -20.24 -7.69
C GLN A 186 1.56 -20.84 -7.94
N ASN A 187 2.07 -21.64 -7.00
CA ASN A 187 3.38 -22.29 -7.06
C ASN A 187 3.35 -23.72 -7.60
N THR A 188 2.17 -24.31 -7.82
CA THR A 188 2.03 -25.73 -8.13
C THR A 188 1.27 -25.94 -9.44
N SER A 189 2.04 -26.22 -10.48
CA SER A 189 1.66 -26.74 -11.81
C SER A 189 1.43 -25.70 -12.92
N PRO A 190 2.05 -25.90 -14.11
CA PRO A 190 1.75 -25.12 -15.31
C PRO A 190 0.30 -25.30 -15.82
N ASN A 191 -0.47 -26.23 -15.27
CA ASN A 191 -1.84 -26.56 -15.70
C ASN A 191 -2.97 -25.93 -14.85
N ILE A 192 -2.68 -24.92 -14.03
CA ILE A 192 -3.73 -24.23 -13.23
C ILE A 192 -4.84 -23.67 -14.15
N LYS A 193 -4.49 -23.19 -15.34
CA LYS A 193 -5.46 -22.69 -16.33
C LYS A 193 -6.46 -23.76 -16.76
N SER A 194 -6.00 -24.98 -17.05
CA SER A 194 -6.91 -26.08 -17.44
C SER A 194 -7.78 -26.51 -16.27
N ILE A 195 -7.23 -26.53 -15.04
CA ILE A 195 -7.99 -26.87 -13.83
C ILE A 195 -9.07 -25.83 -13.52
N ILE A 196 -8.75 -24.53 -13.62
CA ILE A 196 -9.73 -23.45 -13.40
C ILE A 196 -10.79 -23.48 -14.50
N LYS A 197 -10.39 -23.62 -15.76
CA LYS A 197 -11.30 -23.68 -16.90
C LYS A 197 -12.27 -24.86 -16.77
N GLN A 198 -11.73 -26.07 -16.53
CA GLN A 198 -12.52 -27.28 -16.30
C GLN A 198 -13.51 -27.08 -15.14
N ARG A 199 -13.07 -26.52 -14.01
CA ARG A 199 -13.96 -26.32 -12.85
C ARG A 199 -15.04 -25.27 -13.06
N LEU A 200 -14.73 -24.20 -13.79
CA LEU A 200 -15.74 -23.21 -14.18
C LEU A 200 -16.74 -23.85 -15.14
N GLU A 201 -16.27 -24.59 -16.14
CA GLU A 201 -17.12 -25.35 -17.05
C GLU A 201 -18.00 -26.35 -16.27
N ASP A 202 -17.45 -27.12 -15.34
CA ASP A 202 -18.21 -28.06 -14.49
C ASP A 202 -19.26 -27.33 -13.63
N GLN A 203 -18.92 -26.17 -13.03
CA GLN A 203 -19.85 -25.37 -12.23
C GLN A 203 -21.00 -24.78 -13.06
N PHE A 204 -20.73 -24.33 -14.28
CA PHE A 204 -21.76 -23.77 -15.16
C PHE A 204 -22.60 -24.84 -15.87
N THR A 205 -22.01 -26.00 -16.17
CA THR A 205 -22.69 -27.15 -16.80
C THR A 205 -23.61 -27.89 -15.81
N GLN A 206 -23.40 -27.74 -14.50
CA GLN A 206 -24.31 -28.29 -13.48
C GLN A 206 -25.65 -27.54 -13.35
N SER A 207 -25.77 -26.34 -13.93
CA SER A 207 -27.08 -25.71 -14.13
C SER A 207 -27.66 -26.19 -15.47
N TRP A 208 -28.97 -26.47 -15.55
CA TRP A 208 -29.75 -26.79 -16.77
C TRP A 208 -30.12 -28.25 -17.08
N SER A 209 -29.83 -29.24 -16.23
CA SER A 209 -30.47 -30.58 -16.34
C SER A 209 -31.50 -30.86 -15.25
N GLY A 210 -32.17 -29.82 -14.77
CA GLY A 210 -33.42 -29.95 -14.04
C GLY A 210 -34.48 -30.55 -14.95
N LYS A 211 -34.55 -31.88 -15.04
CA LYS A 211 -35.66 -32.60 -15.66
C LYS A 211 -36.95 -32.11 -14.99
N VAL A 212 -37.77 -31.40 -15.75
CA VAL A 212 -39.17 -31.16 -15.39
C VAL A 212 -39.83 -32.54 -15.37
N ILE A 213 -40.25 -33.00 -14.20
CA ILE A 213 -41.07 -34.21 -14.05
C ILE A 213 -42.48 -33.79 -14.48
N PRO A 214 -43.05 -34.34 -15.56
CA PRO A 214 -44.43 -34.06 -15.90
C PRO A 214 -45.36 -34.83 -14.94
N GLU A 215 -46.32 -34.11 -14.37
CA GLU A 215 -47.47 -34.67 -13.64
C GLU A 215 -48.45 -35.41 -14.58
#